data_AF-A0A447RY43-F1
#
_entry.id   AF-A0A447RY43-F1
#
_cell.length_a   1.000
_cell.length_b   1.000
_cell.length_c   1.000
_cell.angle_alpha   90.00
_cell.angle_beta   90.00
_cell.angle_gamma   90.00
#
_symmetry.space_group_name_H-M   'P 1'
#
loop_
_entity.id
_entity.type
_entity.pdbx_description
1 polymer ?
#
loop_
_entity_poly.entity_id
_entity_poly.type
_entity_poly.pdbx_seq_one_letter_code
_entity_poly.pdbx_strand_id
1 'polypeptide(L)'
;MNTKEIINAVAKEIEDKGGIRQVFLVACGGSLVDMYPAKYFLDSEATKLHVGMYTANEFVYATPKTLGENSLVIVCSHGGQHAGIRRCG
;
A
#
# COMPACT_ATOMS: atom_id res chain seq x y z
N MET A 1 -11.94 1.49 -16.28
CA MET A 1 -12.27 0.94 -14.95
C MET A 1 -12.36 2.10 -13.99
N ASN A 2 -13.48 2.25 -13.29
CA ASN A 2 -13.67 3.31 -12.30
C ASN A 2 -12.91 2.95 -11.00
N THR A 3 -12.33 3.93 -10.32
CA THR A 3 -11.65 3.74 -9.03
C THR A 3 -12.54 3.03 -8.01
N LYS A 4 -13.84 3.32 -7.98
CA LYS A 4 -14.80 2.64 -7.09
C LYS A 4 -14.95 1.16 -7.40
N GLU A 5 -14.89 0.77 -8.67
CA GLU A 5 -15.00 -0.62 -9.09
C GLU A 5 -13.78 -1.42 -8.64
N ILE A 6 -12.58 -0.85 -8.77
CA ILE A 6 -11.33 -1.46 -8.31
C ILE A 6 -11.37 -1.71 -6.80
N ILE A 7 -11.74 -0.68 -6.03
CA ILE A 7 -11.79 -0.77 -4.56
C ILE A 7 -12.78 -1.86 -4.13
N ASN A 8 -13.96 -1.91 -4.75
CA ASN A 8 -14.97 -2.91 -4.44
C ASN A 8 -14.52 -4.33 -4.80
N ALA A 9 -13.82 -4.50 -5.93
CA ALA A 9 -13.29 -5.80 -6.33
C ALA A 9 -12.25 -6.31 -5.32
N VAL A 10 -11.28 -5.47 -4.96
CA VAL A 10 -10.25 -5.80 -3.96
C VAL A 10 -10.85 -6.08 -2.60
N ALA A 11 -11.82 -5.27 -2.16
CA ALA A 11 -12.50 -5.47 -0.89
C ALA A 11 -13.24 -6.81 -0.83
N LYS A 12 -13.91 -7.22 -1.92
CA LYS A 12 -14.58 -8.52 -2.01
C LYS A 12 -13.62 -9.70 -1.95
N GLU A 13 -12.48 -9.62 -2.65
CA GLU A 13 -11.51 -10.73 -2.70
C GLU A 13 -10.92 -11.08 -1.34
N ILE A 14 -10.88 -10.11 -0.42
CA ILE A 14 -10.27 -10.26 0.90
C ILE A 14 -11.31 -10.34 2.03
N GLU A 15 -12.60 -10.14 1.73
CA GLU A 15 -13.70 -10.15 2.69
C GLU A 15 -13.79 -11.49 3.41
N ASP A 16 -13.83 -12.60 2.65
CA ASP A 16 -13.90 -13.97 3.19
C ASP A 16 -12.65 -14.38 3.99
N LYS A 17 -11.56 -13.63 3.86
CA LYS A 17 -10.29 -13.87 4.56
C LYS A 17 -10.16 -13.03 5.84
N GLY A 18 -11.21 -12.31 6.24
CA GLY A 18 -11.20 -11.43 7.42
C GLY A 18 -10.91 -9.96 7.10
N GLY A 19 -10.99 -9.58 5.83
CA GLY A 19 -10.89 -8.19 5.36
C GLY A 19 -9.46 -7.63 5.37
N ILE A 20 -9.36 -6.33 5.05
CA ILE A 20 -8.10 -5.59 5.11
C ILE A 20 -7.83 -5.22 6.56
N ARG A 21 -6.72 -5.70 7.11
CA ARG A 21 -6.27 -5.36 8.48
C ARG A 21 -5.09 -4.41 8.50
N GLN A 22 -4.40 -4.28 7.38
CA GLN A 22 -3.25 -3.40 7.28
C GLN A 22 -3.02 -2.92 5.85
N VAL A 23 -2.48 -1.71 5.75
CA VAL A 23 -2.19 -1.04 4.48
C VAL A 23 -0.70 -0.69 4.45
N PHE A 24 -0.03 -0.99 3.34
CA PHE A 24 1.36 -0.61 3.10
C PHE A 24 1.44 0.34 1.91
N LEU A 25 1.86 1.58 2.17
CA LEU A 25 2.12 2.60 1.16
C LEU A 25 3.58 2.48 0.75
N VAL A 26 3.83 2.10 -0.51
CA VAL A 26 5.17 1.78 -1.00
C VAL A 26 5.48 2.56 -2.27
N ALA A 27 6.52 3.38 -2.24
CA ALA A 27 6.92 4.20 -3.38
C ALA A 27 8.39 4.61 -3.23
N CYS A 28 8.89 5.48 -4.12
CA CYS A 28 10.25 5.99 -4.08
C CYS A 28 10.28 7.51 -4.25
N GLY A 29 11.15 8.18 -3.48
CA GLY A 29 11.34 9.62 -3.54
C GLY A 29 10.04 10.40 -3.36
N GLY A 30 9.79 11.36 -4.26
CA GLY A 30 8.61 12.23 -4.22
C GLY A 30 7.28 11.47 -4.25
N SER A 31 7.20 10.33 -4.94
CA SER A 31 5.97 9.53 -4.98
C SER A 31 5.60 8.91 -3.63
N LEU A 32 6.56 8.79 -2.70
CA LEU A 32 6.27 8.40 -1.31
C LEU A 32 5.74 9.59 -0.50
N VAL A 33 6.25 10.78 -0.76
CA VAL A 33 5.78 12.02 -0.11
C VAL A 33 4.34 12.31 -0.52
N ASP A 34 3.97 12.06 -1.78
CA ASP A 34 2.59 12.18 -2.27
C ASP A 34 1.60 11.28 -1.51
N MET A 35 2.08 10.20 -0.91
CA MET A 35 1.27 9.26 -0.10
C MET A 35 1.14 9.68 1.36
N TYR A 36 1.88 10.69 1.82
CA TYR A 36 1.85 11.15 3.21
C TYR A 36 0.46 11.61 3.69
N PRO A 37 -0.33 12.38 2.91
CA PRO A 37 -1.70 12.73 3.32
C PRO A 37 -2.58 11.50 3.53
N ALA A 38 -2.41 10.45 2.71
CA ALA A 38 -3.15 9.20 2.85
C ALA A 38 -2.73 8.46 4.13
N LYS A 39 -1.42 8.40 4.42
CA LYS A 39 -0.89 7.84 5.68
C LYS A 39 -1.48 8.55 6.89
N TYR A 40 -1.43 9.88 6.90
CA TYR A 40 -1.94 10.70 7.99
C TYR A 40 -3.44 10.49 8.21
N PHE A 41 -4.23 10.50 7.13
CA PHE A 41 -5.66 10.27 7.20
C PHE A 41 -5.99 8.89 7.80
N LEU A 42 -5.33 7.83 7.32
CA LEU A 42 -5.58 6.49 7.81
C LEU A 42 -5.12 6.31 9.26
N ASP A 43 -3.99 6.87 9.66
CA ASP A 43 -3.54 6.84 11.06
C ASP A 43 -4.49 7.59 12.00
N SER A 44 -5.08 8.69 11.52
CA SER A 44 -5.95 9.55 12.34
C SER A 44 -7.35 8.97 12.51
N GLU A 45 -7.91 8.38 11.45
CA GLU A 45 -9.32 7.96 11.42
C GLU A 45 -9.51 6.45 11.60
N ALA A 46 -8.53 5.63 11.23
CA ALA A 46 -8.70 4.18 11.30
C ALA A 46 -8.38 3.65 12.70
N THR A 47 -9.37 3.03 13.33
CA THR A 47 -9.24 2.48 14.69
C THR A 47 -8.64 1.07 14.74
N LYS A 48 -8.65 0.36 13.61
CA LYS A 48 -8.26 -1.06 13.54
C LYS A 48 -7.22 -1.37 12.46
N LEU A 49 -6.95 -0.43 11.55
CA LEU A 49 -5.98 -0.64 10.48
C LEU A 49 -4.58 -0.29 10.96
N HIS A 50 -3.64 -1.19 10.73
CA HIS A 50 -2.23 -0.85 10.81
C HIS A 50 -1.75 -0.27 9.48
N VAL A 51 -1.15 0.91 9.48
CA VAL A 51 -0.67 1.56 8.25
C VAL A 51 0.83 1.70 8.30
N GLY A 52 1.52 1.13 7.30
CA GLY A 52 2.95 1.26 7.10
C GLY A 52 3.27 2.10 5.86
N MET A 53 4.36 2.86 5.91
CA MET A 53 4.86 3.61 4.77
C MET A 53 6.35 3.31 4.61
N TYR A 54 6.76 2.83 3.43
CA TYR A 54 8.10 2.32 3.18
C TYR A 54 8.61 2.81 1.83
N THR A 55 9.92 3.02 1.73
CA THR A 55 10.52 3.07 0.39
C THR A 55 10.45 1.68 -0.25
N ALA A 56 10.41 1.61 -1.58
CA ALA A 56 10.31 0.31 -2.27
C ALA A 56 11.46 -0.65 -1.91
N ASN A 57 12.68 -0.14 -1.75
CA ASN A 57 13.82 -0.97 -1.37
C ASN A 57 13.72 -1.51 0.05
N GLU A 58 13.32 -0.68 1.01
CA GLU A 58 13.08 -1.15 2.38
C GLU A 58 11.98 -2.22 2.40
N PHE A 59 10.91 -2.03 1.63
CA PHE A 59 9.82 -3.00 1.58
C PHE A 59 10.25 -4.35 1.00
N VAL A 60 11.17 -4.39 0.03
CA VAL A 60 11.67 -5.63 -0.59
C VAL A 60 12.74 -6.31 0.28
N TYR A 61 13.70 -5.57 0.81
CA TYR A 61 14.85 -6.15 1.53
C TYR A 61 14.62 -6.27 3.05
N ALA A 62 13.73 -5.46 3.61
CA ALA A 62 13.34 -5.47 5.01
C ALA A 62 11.82 -5.61 5.12
N THR A 63 11.25 -6.58 4.38
CA THR A 63 9.81 -6.81 4.32
C THR A 63 9.22 -6.94 5.73
N PRO A 64 8.19 -6.15 6.07
CA PRO A 64 7.54 -6.23 7.37
C PRO A 64 7.02 -7.64 7.61
N LYS A 65 7.35 -8.24 8.76
CA LYS A 65 6.86 -9.58 9.15
C LYS A 65 5.34 -9.64 9.27
N THR A 66 4.69 -8.49 9.41
CA THR A 66 3.24 -8.39 9.45
C THR A 66 2.63 -8.65 8.07
N LEU A 67 3.34 -8.42 6.95
CA LEU A 67 2.83 -8.62 5.60
C LEU A 67 2.28 -10.05 5.40
N GLY A 68 1.02 -10.14 4.96
CA GLY A 68 0.29 -11.40 4.80
C GLY A 68 -1.05 -11.23 4.10
N GLU A 69 -1.92 -12.23 4.18
CA GLU A 69 -3.16 -12.31 3.38
C GLU A 69 -4.16 -11.17 3.61
N ASN A 70 -4.14 -10.53 4.79
CA ASN A 70 -5.00 -9.39 5.13
C ASN A 70 -4.36 -8.01 4.83
N SER A 71 -3.36 -7.97 3.95
CA SER A 71 -2.60 -6.75 3.66
C SER A 71 -2.95 -6.17 2.30
N LEU A 72 -3.19 -4.86 2.26
CA LEU A 72 -3.28 -4.11 1.01
C LEU A 72 -1.99 -3.32 0.78
N VAL A 73 -1.29 -3.60 -0.32
CA VAL A 73 -0.09 -2.83 -0.71
C VAL A 73 -0.47 -1.86 -1.82
N ILE A 74 -0.33 -0.56 -1.58
CA ILE A 74 -0.59 0.50 -2.55
C ILE A 74 0.75 1.03 -3.04
N VAL A 75 0.95 0.96 -4.35
CA VAL A 75 2.21 1.35 -5.01
C VAL A 75 2.01 2.59 -5.86
N CYS A 76 2.91 3.56 -5.77
CA CYS A 76 2.92 4.76 -6.63
C CYS A 76 4.23 4.88 -7.40
N SER A 77 4.12 5.12 -8.72
CA SER A 77 5.26 5.43 -9.59
C SER A 77 4.82 6.33 -10.75
N HIS A 78 5.45 7.48 -10.90
CA HIS A 78 5.18 8.42 -12.00
C HIS A 78 5.64 7.90 -13.38
N GLY A 79 6.64 7.02 -13.43
CA GLY A 79 7.24 6.55 -14.68
C GLY A 79 6.48 5.42 -15.39
N GLY A 80 5.43 4.87 -14.77
CA GLY A 80 4.49 3.92 -15.38
C GLY A 80 5.03 2.57 -15.89
N GLN A 81 6.35 2.37 -16.02
CA GLN A 81 6.90 1.13 -16.55
C GLN A 81 7.24 0.14 -15.43
N HIS A 82 6.76 -1.09 -15.64
CA HIS A 82 6.74 -2.32 -14.83
C HIS A 82 8.01 -2.74 -14.05
N ALA A 83 9.00 -1.87 -13.88
CA ALA A 83 10.26 -2.09 -13.17
C ALA A 83 10.45 -1.20 -11.92
N GLY A 84 9.52 -0.28 -11.62
CA GLY A 84 9.69 0.78 -10.61
C GLY A 84 10.06 0.32 -9.19
N ILE A 85 9.52 -0.78 -8.68
CA ILE A 85 9.89 -1.29 -7.33
C ILE A 85 11.27 -1.96 -7.32
N ARG A 86 11.68 -2.62 -8.41
CA ARG A 86 13.00 -3.31 -8.51
C ARG A 86 14.14 -2.38 -8.91
N ARG A 87 13.84 -1.20 -9.45
CA ARG A 87 14.81 -0.20 -9.89
C ARG A 87 14.98 0.99 -8.95
N CYS A 88 14.27 1.01 -7.82
CA CYS A 88 14.72 1.90 -6.75
C CYS A 88 16.09 1.37 -6.32
N GLY A 89 17.12 2.18 -6.49
CA GLY A 89 18.51 1.81 -6.40
C GLY A 89 19.31 3.05 -6.69
#